data_AF-A0A0G0MQJ7-F1
#
_entry.id   AF-A0A0G0MQJ7-F1
#
_cell.length_a   1.000
_cell.length_b   1.000
_cell.length_c   1.000
_cell.angle_alpha   90.00
_cell.angle_beta   90.00
_cell.angle_gamma   90.00
#
_symmetry.space_group_name_H-M   'P 1'
#
loop_
_entity.id
_entity.type
_entity.pdbx_description
1 polymer ?
#
loop_
_entity_poly.entity_id
_entity_poly.type
_entity_poly.pdbx_seq_one_letter_code
_entity_poly.pdbx_strand_id
1 'polypeptide(L)'
;MYSMFGKKKITVCEITKAGITATICSKTGKGIVVENKIENTSFQALKTEFGIKKVRILIPEQDAVDPILKLASDVGITVEVYESPSASMARMASHVHEPFLLIYPQVTPEYICAIADGKVLEIRRVDSLGSLEDTKNAFIKQVFDTQGVTIKAIATSIPDPVMGLAMKKDAEKSKKMPIPLPLIIGSIMLLVVAIGFFSVRLLRSSQKVTPQLILTPTPTPTPAPIVRSELKIEVQNGSGVVGLAGKGKKTLEDLGYIAVTTANADNYEYTGVTVKGKTTAIATFVVADIKNTYKTTTFSSTFVDKEATPDAIVILGAISPMTSSPMIS
;
A
#
# COMPACT_ATOMS: atom_id res chain seq x y z
N MET A 1 6.61 26.80 -29.49
CA MET A 1 5.64 25.89 -30.10
C MET A 1 5.55 24.64 -29.22
N TYR A 2 4.79 24.70 -28.12
CA TYR A 2 4.60 23.54 -27.23
C TYR A 2 3.62 22.59 -27.89
N SER A 3 4.11 21.42 -28.30
CA SER A 3 3.30 20.35 -28.88
C SER A 3 2.12 20.01 -27.97
N MET A 4 0.91 20.12 -28.52
CA MET A 4 -0.34 19.62 -27.94
C MET A 4 -0.32 18.09 -27.90
N PHE A 5 0.56 17.49 -27.11
CA PHE A 5 0.43 16.07 -26.76
C PHE A 5 -0.80 15.95 -25.86
N GLY A 6 -1.95 15.63 -26.46
CA GLY A 6 -3.19 15.36 -25.73
C GLY A 6 -2.89 14.39 -24.59
N LYS A 7 -3.22 14.78 -23.37
CA LYS A 7 -3.00 13.93 -22.18
C LYS A 7 -3.70 12.59 -22.42
N LYS A 8 -2.93 11.50 -22.38
CA LYS A 8 -3.50 10.16 -22.53
C LYS A 8 -4.35 9.87 -21.29
N LYS A 9 -5.66 9.77 -21.48
CA LYS A 9 -6.61 9.39 -20.44
C LYS A 9 -6.70 7.86 -20.34
N ILE A 10 -6.77 7.37 -19.12
CA ILE A 10 -6.94 5.96 -18.76
C ILE A 10 -8.17 5.88 -17.88
N THR A 11 -9.17 5.12 -18.28
CA THR A 11 -10.34 4.83 -17.44
C THR A 11 -10.16 3.48 -16.80
N VAL A 12 -10.17 3.43 -15.47
CA VAL A 12 -10.15 2.19 -14.70
C VAL A 12 -11.51 1.98 -14.08
N CYS A 13 -12.14 0.84 -14.36
CA CYS A 13 -13.43 0.45 -13.83
C CYS A 13 -13.27 -0.59 -12.74
N GLU A 14 -13.84 -0.35 -11.58
CA GLU A 14 -14.03 -1.33 -10.51
C GLU A 14 -15.46 -1.86 -10.56
N ILE A 15 -15.61 -3.18 -10.57
CA ILE A 15 -16.91 -3.83 -10.65
C ILE A 15 -17.33 -4.29 -9.25
N THR A 16 -18.45 -3.78 -8.77
CA THR A 16 -19.02 -4.11 -7.46
C THR A 16 -20.44 -4.66 -7.62
N LYS A 17 -21.01 -5.18 -6.53
CA LYS A 17 -22.42 -5.59 -6.48
C LYS A 17 -23.39 -4.41 -6.71
N ALA A 18 -22.96 -3.18 -6.38
CA ALA A 18 -23.76 -1.97 -6.54
C ALA A 18 -23.71 -1.38 -7.96
N GLY A 19 -22.77 -1.85 -8.80
CA GLY A 19 -22.56 -1.34 -10.16
C GLY A 19 -21.09 -1.13 -10.47
N ILE A 20 -20.83 -0.29 -11.48
CA ILE A 20 -19.47 0.05 -11.91
C ILE A 20 -19.06 1.36 -11.26
N THR A 21 -17.86 1.42 -10.69
CA THR A 21 -17.20 2.66 -10.32
C THR A 21 -16.07 2.91 -11.31
N ALA A 22 -16.12 4.03 -12.05
CA ALA A 22 -15.11 4.37 -13.05
C ALA A 22 -14.25 5.54 -12.60
N THR A 23 -12.95 5.33 -12.52
CA THR A 23 -11.97 6.35 -12.19
C THR A 23 -11.20 6.77 -13.45
N ILE A 24 -11.34 8.03 -13.83
CA ILE A 24 -10.67 8.62 -14.99
C ILE A 24 -9.35 9.20 -14.52
N CYS A 25 -8.27 8.71 -15.11
CA CYS A 25 -6.90 9.07 -14.78
C CYS A 25 -6.20 9.69 -15.98
N SER A 26 -5.29 10.63 -15.75
CA SER A 26 -4.43 11.19 -16.79
C SER A 26 -2.97 10.86 -16.51
N LYS A 27 -2.26 10.39 -17.54
CA LYS A 27 -0.82 10.22 -17.48
C LYS A 27 -0.13 11.56 -17.73
N THR A 28 0.64 12.02 -16.76
CA THR A 28 1.44 13.25 -16.81
C THR A 28 2.93 12.89 -16.79
N GLY A 29 3.81 13.86 -17.07
CA GLY A 29 5.25 13.67 -16.91
C GLY A 29 5.69 13.37 -15.46
N LYS A 30 4.84 13.67 -14.47
CA LYS A 30 5.10 13.43 -13.04
C LYS A 30 4.45 12.13 -12.52
N GLY A 31 3.75 11.38 -13.36
CA GLY A 31 3.02 10.17 -12.96
C GLY A 31 1.54 10.24 -13.33
N ILE A 32 0.73 9.39 -12.67
CA ILE A 32 -0.71 9.29 -12.91
C ILE A 32 -1.44 10.18 -11.91
N VAL A 33 -2.43 10.93 -12.41
CA VAL A 33 -3.29 11.81 -11.62
C VAL A 33 -4.75 11.41 -11.84
N VAL A 34 -5.52 11.27 -10.76
CA VAL A 34 -6.97 11.07 -10.83
C VAL A 34 -7.63 12.39 -11.22
N GLU A 35 -8.43 12.39 -12.29
CA GLU A 35 -9.18 13.57 -12.74
C GLU A 35 -10.63 13.55 -12.29
N ASN A 36 -11.27 12.38 -12.33
CA ASN A 36 -12.69 12.24 -12.01
C ASN A 36 -13.00 10.82 -11.52
N LYS A 37 -14.05 10.68 -10.72
CA LYS A 37 -14.58 9.41 -10.23
C LYS A 37 -16.10 9.40 -10.44
N ILE A 38 -16.60 8.34 -11.08
CA ILE A 38 -18.02 8.16 -11.43
C ILE A 38 -18.49 6.89 -10.72
N GLU A 39 -19.42 7.02 -9.80
CA GLU A 39 -19.93 5.90 -8.99
C GLU A 39 -21.27 5.40 -9.52
N ASN A 40 -21.59 4.12 -9.28
CA ASN A 40 -22.86 3.49 -9.64
C ASN A 40 -23.27 3.66 -11.12
N THR A 41 -22.31 3.52 -12.04
CA THR A 41 -22.53 3.66 -13.48
C THR A 41 -22.62 2.30 -14.19
N SER A 42 -22.77 2.34 -15.52
CA SER A 42 -22.81 1.18 -16.41
C SER A 42 -21.89 1.38 -17.62
N PHE A 43 -21.50 0.29 -18.29
CA PHE A 43 -20.72 0.41 -19.52
C PHE A 43 -21.45 1.21 -20.61
N GLN A 44 -22.78 1.11 -20.67
CA GLN A 44 -23.58 1.91 -21.60
C GLN A 44 -23.44 3.41 -21.30
N ALA A 45 -23.64 3.81 -20.04
CA ALA A 45 -23.50 5.21 -19.62
C ALA A 45 -22.08 5.74 -19.86
N LEU A 46 -21.05 4.96 -19.52
CA LEU A 46 -19.65 5.30 -19.80
C LEU A 46 -19.41 5.61 -21.27
N LYS A 47 -20.02 4.85 -22.18
CA LYS A 47 -19.91 5.10 -23.62
C LYS A 47 -20.72 6.31 -24.08
N THR A 48 -22.01 6.38 -23.72
CA THR A 48 -22.92 7.38 -24.29
C THR A 48 -22.79 8.75 -23.65
N GLU A 49 -22.61 8.81 -22.33
CA GLU A 49 -22.55 10.07 -21.57
C GLU A 49 -21.13 10.61 -21.47
N PHE A 50 -20.13 9.72 -21.34
CA PHE A 50 -18.74 10.12 -21.11
C PHE A 50 -17.82 9.90 -22.33
N GLY A 51 -18.34 9.32 -23.42
CA GLY A 51 -17.58 9.07 -24.65
C GLY A 51 -16.43 8.06 -24.47
N ILE A 52 -16.47 7.23 -23.42
CA ILE A 52 -15.40 6.29 -23.10
C ILE A 52 -15.51 5.08 -24.03
N LYS A 53 -14.44 4.83 -24.79
CA LYS A 53 -14.34 3.69 -25.73
C LYS A 53 -13.47 2.56 -25.22
N LYS A 54 -12.64 2.85 -24.22
CA LYS A 54 -11.62 1.93 -23.70
C LYS A 54 -11.56 1.99 -22.19
N VAL A 55 -11.46 0.84 -21.56
CA VAL A 55 -11.37 0.72 -20.10
C VAL A 55 -10.33 -0.32 -19.70
N ARG A 56 -9.79 -0.17 -18.50
CA ARG A 56 -9.12 -1.23 -17.75
C ARG A 56 -10.04 -1.64 -16.61
N ILE A 57 -10.10 -2.93 -16.27
CA ILE A 57 -11.08 -3.43 -15.29
C ILE A 57 -10.39 -4.10 -14.11
N LEU A 58 -10.77 -3.71 -12.90
CA LEU A 58 -10.52 -4.46 -11.68
C LEU A 58 -11.65 -5.47 -11.48
N ILE A 59 -11.32 -6.76 -11.54
CA ILE A 59 -12.29 -7.84 -11.39
C ILE A 59 -11.98 -8.61 -10.09
N PRO A 60 -12.85 -8.57 -9.07
CA PRO A 60 -12.57 -9.19 -7.78
C PRO A 60 -12.66 -10.73 -7.82
N GLU A 61 -13.48 -11.29 -8.70
CA GLU A 61 -13.83 -12.72 -8.74
C GLU A 61 -13.58 -13.30 -10.15
N GLN A 62 -12.88 -14.44 -10.26
CA GLN A 62 -12.44 -14.98 -11.56
C GLN A 62 -13.59 -15.48 -12.44
N ASP A 63 -14.65 -16.00 -11.85
CA ASP A 63 -15.85 -16.50 -12.52
C ASP A 63 -16.70 -15.37 -13.13
N ALA A 64 -16.52 -14.12 -12.68
CA ALA A 64 -17.22 -12.96 -13.22
C ALA A 64 -16.58 -12.39 -14.50
N VAL A 65 -15.40 -12.88 -14.91
CA VAL A 65 -14.62 -12.28 -16.01
C VAL A 65 -15.37 -12.30 -17.34
N ASP A 66 -15.77 -13.47 -17.82
CA ASP A 66 -16.39 -13.60 -19.16
C ASP A 66 -17.70 -12.83 -19.30
N PRO A 67 -18.64 -12.87 -18.31
CA PRO A 67 -19.83 -12.04 -18.34
C PRO A 67 -19.53 -10.53 -18.41
N ILE A 68 -18.54 -10.05 -17.63
CA ILE A 68 -18.16 -8.62 -17.62
C ILE A 68 -17.54 -8.20 -18.95
N LEU A 69 -16.65 -9.02 -19.51
CA LEU A 69 -16.02 -8.75 -20.81
C LEU A 69 -17.08 -8.71 -21.92
N LYS A 70 -18.04 -9.63 -21.88
CA LYS A 70 -19.16 -9.65 -22.83
C LYS A 70 -20.01 -8.37 -22.69
N LEU A 71 -20.40 -7.98 -21.48
CA LEU A 71 -21.19 -6.76 -21.24
C LEU A 71 -20.49 -5.50 -21.79
N ALA A 72 -19.18 -5.37 -21.59
CA ALA A 72 -18.41 -4.26 -22.14
C ALA A 72 -18.39 -4.30 -23.68
N SER A 73 -18.17 -5.49 -24.26
CA SER A 73 -18.13 -5.68 -25.72
C SER A 73 -19.48 -5.42 -26.40
N ASP A 74 -20.60 -5.84 -25.78
CA ASP A 74 -21.95 -5.69 -26.31
C ASP A 74 -22.32 -4.21 -26.49
N VAL A 75 -21.82 -3.34 -25.61
CA VAL A 75 -21.97 -1.89 -25.76
C VAL A 75 -20.85 -1.26 -26.59
N GLY A 76 -19.88 -2.02 -27.09
CA GLY A 76 -18.77 -1.54 -27.92
C GLY A 76 -17.69 -0.79 -27.15
N ILE A 77 -17.47 -1.14 -25.87
CA ILE A 77 -16.29 -0.72 -25.09
C ILE A 77 -15.20 -1.79 -25.23
N THR A 78 -13.96 -1.37 -25.52
CA THR A 78 -12.79 -2.25 -25.53
C THR A 78 -12.18 -2.34 -24.14
N VAL A 79 -12.05 -3.55 -23.61
CA VAL A 79 -11.30 -3.82 -22.37
C VAL A 79 -9.82 -4.00 -22.73
N GLU A 80 -8.96 -3.05 -22.38
CA GLU A 80 -7.53 -3.09 -22.70
C GLU A 80 -6.77 -4.08 -21.80
N VAL A 81 -7.13 -4.08 -20.52
CA VAL A 81 -6.55 -4.94 -19.48
C VAL A 81 -7.62 -5.20 -18.45
N TYR A 82 -7.66 -6.43 -17.93
CA TYR A 82 -8.33 -6.71 -16.66
C TYR A 82 -7.38 -7.47 -15.73
N GLU A 83 -7.52 -7.26 -14.43
CA GLU A 83 -6.83 -8.05 -13.41
C GLU A 83 -7.54 -7.94 -12.06
N SER A 84 -7.15 -8.77 -11.10
CA SER A 84 -7.67 -8.66 -9.76
C SER A 84 -7.09 -7.42 -9.03
N PRO A 85 -7.83 -6.86 -8.05
CA PRO A 85 -7.27 -5.89 -7.12
C PRO A 85 -5.94 -6.39 -6.53
N SER A 86 -5.84 -7.68 -6.19
CA SER A 86 -4.61 -8.29 -5.69
C SER A 86 -3.42 -8.17 -6.63
N ALA A 87 -3.58 -8.51 -7.91
CA ALA A 87 -2.52 -8.39 -8.89
C ALA A 87 -2.07 -6.94 -9.10
N SER A 88 -3.03 -6.00 -9.03
CA SER A 88 -2.75 -4.56 -9.11
C SER A 88 -1.91 -4.08 -7.94
N MET A 89 -2.28 -4.51 -6.72
CA MET A 89 -1.58 -4.13 -5.49
C MET A 89 -0.19 -4.74 -5.37
N ALA A 90 -0.05 -6.02 -5.74
CA ALA A 90 1.24 -6.70 -5.79
C ALA A 90 2.28 -5.90 -6.59
N ARG A 91 1.86 -5.34 -7.71
CA ARG A 91 2.72 -4.50 -8.56
C ARG A 91 3.23 -3.28 -7.83
N MET A 92 2.36 -2.61 -7.07
CA MET A 92 2.72 -1.41 -6.32
C MET A 92 3.64 -1.72 -5.14
N ALA A 93 3.43 -2.85 -4.49
CA ALA A 93 4.19 -3.29 -3.32
C ALA A 93 5.44 -4.12 -3.66
N SER A 94 5.82 -4.24 -4.93
CA SER A 94 6.95 -5.06 -5.38
C SER A 94 8.31 -4.69 -4.77
N HIS A 95 8.43 -3.49 -4.19
CA HIS A 95 9.61 -3.00 -3.49
C HIS A 95 9.62 -3.29 -1.99
N VAL A 96 8.54 -3.90 -1.46
CA VAL A 96 8.40 -4.17 -0.03
C VAL A 96 8.77 -5.61 0.27
N HIS A 97 9.83 -5.79 1.04
CA HIS A 97 10.36 -7.11 1.39
C HIS A 97 9.79 -7.65 2.71
N GLU A 98 9.54 -6.79 3.68
CA GLU A 98 9.02 -7.24 4.99
C GLU A 98 7.54 -7.60 4.93
N PRO A 99 7.07 -8.64 5.66
CA PRO A 99 5.66 -8.97 5.73
C PRO A 99 4.83 -7.85 6.36
N PHE A 100 3.86 -7.33 5.62
CA PHE A 100 2.97 -6.30 6.12
C PHE A 100 1.52 -6.54 5.69
N LEU A 101 0.63 -5.95 6.47
CA LEU A 101 -0.80 -5.94 6.20
C LEU A 101 -1.18 -4.59 5.63
N LEU A 102 -1.76 -4.60 4.44
CA LEU A 102 -2.36 -3.42 3.86
C LEU A 102 -3.85 -3.42 4.16
N ILE A 103 -4.33 -2.34 4.77
CA ILE A 103 -5.76 -2.10 4.99
C ILE A 103 -6.16 -0.96 4.08
N TYR A 104 -7.22 -1.16 3.30
CA TYR A 104 -7.69 -0.20 2.31
C TYR A 104 -9.08 0.32 2.68
N PRO A 105 -9.19 1.24 3.66
CA PRO A 105 -10.48 1.74 4.17
C PRO A 105 -11.09 2.86 3.30
N GLN A 106 -10.41 3.29 2.24
CA GLN A 106 -10.77 4.49 1.46
C GLN A 106 -11.62 4.19 0.21
N VAL A 107 -11.88 2.93 -0.11
CA VAL A 107 -12.86 2.53 -1.14
C VAL A 107 -13.80 1.49 -0.56
N THR A 108 -15.05 1.57 -0.99
CA THR A 108 -16.04 0.52 -0.77
C THR A 108 -16.10 -0.36 -2.02
N PRO A 109 -15.86 -1.69 -1.90
CA PRO A 109 -15.62 -2.44 -0.66
C PRO A 109 -14.18 -2.30 -0.12
N GLU A 110 -14.04 -2.33 1.20
CA GLU A 110 -12.73 -2.30 1.85
C GLU A 110 -11.99 -3.61 1.59
N TYR A 111 -10.67 -3.54 1.35
CA TYR A 111 -9.83 -4.71 1.16
C TYR A 111 -8.74 -4.79 2.23
N ILE A 112 -8.46 -6.00 2.68
CA ILE A 112 -7.29 -6.32 3.48
C ILE A 112 -6.39 -7.26 2.67
N CYS A 113 -5.11 -6.93 2.59
CA CYS A 113 -4.12 -7.66 1.82
C CYS A 113 -2.90 -7.95 2.67
N ALA A 114 -2.45 -9.20 2.72
CA ALA A 114 -1.14 -9.56 3.26
C ALA A 114 -0.12 -9.61 2.12
N ILE A 115 1.03 -8.96 2.32
CA ILE A 115 2.11 -8.90 1.34
C ILE A 115 3.42 -9.24 2.04
N ALA A 116 4.24 -10.11 1.43
CA ALA A 116 5.59 -10.41 1.86
C ALA A 116 6.48 -10.69 0.64
N ASP A 117 7.75 -10.29 0.70
CA ASP A 117 8.73 -10.50 -0.37
C ASP A 117 8.24 -10.04 -1.76
N GLY A 118 7.54 -8.91 -1.81
CA GLY A 118 6.97 -8.35 -3.04
C GLY A 118 5.82 -9.18 -3.64
N LYS A 119 5.28 -10.16 -2.91
CA LYS A 119 4.16 -11.01 -3.33
C LYS A 119 2.95 -10.78 -2.45
N VAL A 120 1.77 -10.78 -3.07
CA VAL A 120 0.51 -10.87 -2.32
C VAL A 120 0.34 -12.30 -1.86
N LEU A 121 0.21 -12.47 -0.54
CA LEU A 121 0.00 -13.77 0.09
C LEU A 121 -1.49 -14.12 0.12
N GLU A 122 -2.32 -13.18 0.56
CA GLU A 122 -3.76 -13.36 0.73
C GLU A 122 -4.45 -12.01 0.54
N ILE A 123 -5.65 -12.01 -0.04
CA ILE A 123 -6.55 -10.85 -0.03
C ILE A 123 -7.93 -11.27 0.44
N ARG A 124 -8.51 -10.45 1.30
CA ARG A 124 -9.89 -10.59 1.74
C ARG A 124 -10.63 -9.28 1.54
N ARG A 125 -11.80 -9.39 0.94
CA ARG A 125 -12.80 -8.32 0.94
C ARG A 125 -13.39 -8.22 2.34
N VAL A 126 -13.43 -7.02 2.90
CA VAL A 126 -14.11 -6.72 4.15
C VAL A 126 -15.52 -6.28 3.77
N ASP A 127 -16.49 -7.18 3.97
CA ASP A 127 -17.88 -6.81 3.85
C ASP A 127 -18.26 -5.92 5.04
N SER A 128 -19.09 -4.90 4.80
CA SER A 128 -19.42 -3.79 5.71
C SER A 128 -20.24 -4.17 6.95
N LEU A 129 -20.18 -5.43 7.39
CA LEU A 129 -21.07 -6.01 8.42
C LEU A 129 -20.35 -6.33 9.75
N GLY A 130 -19.06 -6.02 9.89
CA GLY A 130 -18.30 -6.27 11.12
C GLY A 130 -17.35 -5.13 11.51
N SER A 131 -16.78 -5.22 12.72
CA SER A 131 -15.67 -4.36 13.15
C SER A 131 -14.45 -4.60 12.27
N LEU A 132 -13.87 -3.53 11.71
CA LEU A 132 -12.64 -3.58 10.93
C LEU A 132 -11.51 -4.26 11.72
N GLU A 133 -11.47 -4.03 13.03
CA GLU A 133 -10.46 -4.60 13.93
C GLU A 133 -10.59 -6.12 14.06
N ASP A 134 -11.82 -6.64 14.14
CA ASP A 134 -12.07 -8.08 14.23
C ASP A 134 -11.73 -8.77 12.91
N THR A 135 -12.08 -8.14 11.79
CA THR A 135 -11.77 -8.65 10.46
C THR A 135 -10.26 -8.67 10.24
N LYS A 136 -9.57 -7.63 10.68
CA LYS A 136 -8.10 -7.53 10.65
C LYS A 136 -7.46 -8.65 11.47
N ASN A 137 -7.88 -8.84 12.72
CA ASN A 137 -7.29 -9.85 13.60
C ASN A 137 -7.56 -11.26 13.08
N ALA A 138 -8.77 -11.54 12.61
CA ALA A 138 -9.13 -12.82 11.98
C ALA A 138 -8.28 -13.09 10.72
N PHE A 139 -8.04 -12.05 9.91
CA PHE A 139 -7.22 -12.17 8.71
C PHE A 139 -5.74 -12.38 9.02
N ILE A 140 -5.15 -11.65 9.98
CA ILE A 140 -3.77 -11.87 10.44
C ILE A 140 -3.60 -13.32 10.92
N LYS A 141 -4.55 -13.81 11.73
CA LYS A 141 -4.54 -15.20 12.20
C LYS A 141 -4.58 -16.18 11.03
N GLN A 142 -5.46 -15.97 10.06
CA GLN A 142 -5.56 -16.83 8.88
C GLN A 142 -4.26 -16.84 8.07
N VAL A 143 -3.62 -15.69 7.85
CA VAL A 143 -2.36 -15.61 7.11
C VAL A 143 -1.26 -16.35 7.85
N PHE A 144 -1.20 -16.23 9.17
CA PHE A 144 -0.27 -17.01 9.98
C PHE A 144 -0.57 -18.52 9.89
N ASP A 145 -1.82 -18.93 10.05
CA ASP A 145 -2.21 -20.34 10.04
C ASP A 145 -1.99 -21.00 8.67
N THR A 146 -2.21 -20.26 7.57
CA THR A 146 -2.12 -20.80 6.20
C THR A 146 -0.73 -20.66 5.58
N GLN A 147 -0.02 -19.56 5.86
CA GLN A 147 1.27 -19.24 5.23
C GLN A 147 2.46 -19.33 6.17
N GLY A 148 2.25 -19.45 7.49
CA GLY A 148 3.32 -19.38 8.49
C GLY A 148 3.98 -18.01 8.61
N VAL A 149 3.33 -16.95 8.09
CA VAL A 149 3.89 -15.60 8.02
C VAL A 149 3.35 -14.74 9.15
N THR A 150 4.26 -14.20 9.96
CA THR A 150 3.92 -13.18 10.97
C THR A 150 3.96 -11.79 10.33
N ILE A 151 2.82 -11.12 10.32
CA ILE A 151 2.70 -9.72 9.89
C ILE A 151 3.48 -8.83 10.86
N LYS A 152 4.45 -8.05 10.35
CA LYS A 152 5.31 -7.18 11.17
C LYS A 152 4.89 -5.71 11.16
N ALA A 153 4.21 -5.29 10.11
CA ALA A 153 3.78 -3.91 9.94
C ALA A 153 2.37 -3.86 9.37
N ILE A 154 1.68 -2.73 9.62
CA ILE A 154 0.42 -2.41 8.96
C ILE A 154 0.68 -1.15 8.14
N ALA A 155 0.48 -1.25 6.83
CA ALA A 155 0.50 -0.10 5.95
C ALA A 155 -0.93 0.42 5.78
N THR A 156 -1.11 1.73 5.92
CA THR A 156 -2.39 2.41 5.67
C THR A 156 -2.30 3.37 4.48
N SER A 157 -1.13 3.48 3.84
CA SER A 157 -0.81 4.54 2.86
C SER A 157 -0.21 4.01 1.55
N ILE A 158 -0.58 2.79 1.11
CA ILE A 158 -0.21 2.32 -0.23
C ILE A 158 -1.22 2.81 -1.26
N PRO A 159 -0.79 3.12 -2.50
CA PRO A 159 -1.69 3.73 -3.47
C PRO A 159 -2.74 2.73 -3.97
N ASP A 160 -3.87 3.29 -4.38
CA ASP A 160 -5.07 2.61 -4.84
C ASP A 160 -4.79 1.48 -5.86
N PRO A 161 -5.45 0.30 -5.78
CA PRO A 161 -5.40 -0.71 -6.85
C PRO A 161 -5.75 -0.14 -8.22
N VAL A 162 -6.61 0.87 -8.27
CA VAL A 162 -6.91 1.66 -9.47
C VAL A 162 -5.64 2.31 -10.02
N MET A 163 -4.79 2.89 -9.16
CA MET A 163 -3.48 3.42 -9.56
C MET A 163 -2.54 2.30 -10.02
N GLY A 164 -2.53 1.16 -9.34
CA GLY A 164 -1.73 0.00 -9.73
C GLY A 164 -2.06 -0.48 -11.14
N LEU A 165 -3.35 -0.60 -11.45
CA LEU A 165 -3.84 -0.97 -12.78
C LEU A 165 -3.64 0.16 -13.80
N ALA A 166 -3.82 1.43 -13.42
CA ALA A 166 -3.54 2.56 -14.30
C ALA A 166 -2.05 2.66 -14.67
N MET A 167 -1.15 2.32 -13.74
CA MET A 167 0.31 2.33 -13.95
C MET A 167 0.82 1.18 -14.82
N LYS A 168 -0.01 0.15 -15.05
CA LYS A 168 0.38 -0.96 -15.92
C LYS A 168 0.77 -0.40 -17.29
N LYS A 169 1.99 -0.73 -17.73
CA LYS A 169 2.41 -0.43 -19.10
C LYS A 169 1.40 -1.08 -20.03
N ASP A 170 0.93 -0.32 -21.00
CA ASP A 170 0.15 -0.90 -22.09
C ASP A 170 0.96 -2.08 -22.62
N ALA A 171 0.33 -3.22 -22.84
CA ALA A 171 0.92 -4.26 -23.65
C ALA A 171 0.96 -3.71 -25.08
N GLU A 172 1.87 -2.76 -25.34
CA GLU A 172 2.29 -2.48 -26.69
C GLU A 172 2.76 -3.82 -27.20
N LYS A 173 1.99 -4.39 -28.15
CA LYS A 173 2.48 -5.45 -29.02
C LYS A 173 3.81 -4.89 -29.52
N SER A 174 4.90 -5.37 -28.92
CA SER A 174 6.23 -5.12 -29.42
C SER A 174 6.15 -5.55 -30.87
N LYS A 175 6.05 -4.57 -31.76
CA LYS A 175 6.12 -4.80 -33.18
C LYS A 175 7.56 -5.22 -33.37
N LYS A 176 7.83 -6.51 -33.16
CA LYS A 176 9.12 -7.14 -33.45
C LYS A 176 9.39 -6.77 -34.89
N MET A 177 10.22 -5.75 -35.11
CA MET A 177 10.71 -5.47 -36.43
C MET A 177 11.44 -6.74 -36.87
N PRO A 178 11.07 -7.35 -38.00
CA PRO A 178 11.81 -8.50 -38.49
C PRO A 178 13.24 -8.03 -38.69
N ILE A 179 14.17 -8.56 -37.90
CA ILE A 179 15.59 -8.28 -38.07
C ILE A 179 15.96 -8.81 -39.46
N PRO A 180 16.52 -7.98 -40.35
CA PRO A 180 16.84 -8.43 -41.70
C PRO A 180 17.87 -9.56 -41.63
N LEU A 181 17.56 -10.67 -42.30
CA LEU A 181 18.36 -11.90 -42.37
C LEU A 181 19.88 -11.69 -42.57
N PRO A 182 20.39 -10.73 -43.37
CA PRO A 182 21.83 -10.49 -43.50
C PRO A 182 22.53 -10.04 -42.20
N LEU A 183 21.82 -9.36 -41.29
CA LEU A 183 22.39 -8.92 -40.00
C LEU A 183 22.60 -10.10 -39.03
N ILE A 184 21.71 -11.10 -39.09
CA ILE A 184 21.83 -12.33 -38.30
C ILE A 184 23.03 -13.15 -38.81
N ILE A 185 23.13 -13.34 -40.14
CA ILE A 185 24.23 -14.07 -40.79
C ILE A 185 25.57 -13.40 -40.51
N GLY A 186 25.65 -12.07 -40.62
CA GLY A 186 26.86 -11.30 -40.31
C GLY A 186 27.31 -11.47 -38.85
N SER A 187 26.38 -11.46 -37.89
CA SER A 187 26.73 -11.66 -36.48
C SER A 187 27.20 -13.07 -36.17
N ILE A 188 26.63 -14.10 -36.82
CA ILE A 188 27.04 -15.50 -36.65
C ILE A 188 28.44 -15.70 -37.23
N MET A 189 28.74 -15.12 -38.40
CA MET A 189 30.05 -15.22 -39.03
C MET A 189 31.14 -14.57 -38.15
N LEU A 190 30.84 -13.42 -37.55
CA LEU A 190 31.74 -12.72 -36.64
C LEU A 190 31.95 -13.48 -35.32
N LEU A 191 30.91 -14.15 -34.82
CA LEU A 191 31.00 -15.02 -33.64
C LEU A 191 31.90 -16.24 -33.90
N VAL A 192 31.79 -16.88 -35.08
CA VAL A 192 32.64 -18.03 -35.45
C VAL A 192 34.11 -17.62 -35.55
N VAL A 193 34.41 -16.45 -36.12
CA VAL A 193 35.78 -15.92 -36.18
C VAL A 193 36.31 -15.60 -34.78
N ALA A 194 35.49 -15.00 -33.91
CA ALA A 194 35.87 -14.70 -32.53
C ALA A 194 36.12 -15.97 -31.71
N ILE A 195 35.29 -17.01 -31.86
CA ILE A 195 35.47 -18.30 -31.18
C ILE A 195 36.73 -19.01 -31.68
N GLY A 196 37.00 -18.97 -32.99
CA GLY A 196 38.25 -19.52 -33.56
C GLY A 196 39.49 -18.82 -33.01
N PHE A 197 39.48 -17.48 -32.95
CA PHE A 197 40.58 -16.69 -32.41
C PHE A 197 40.76 -16.89 -30.89
N PHE A 198 39.67 -17.03 -30.13
CA PHE A 198 39.69 -17.25 -28.69
C PHE A 198 40.16 -18.66 -28.31
N SER A 199 39.82 -19.67 -29.11
CA SER A 199 40.22 -21.08 -28.88
C SER A 199 41.73 -21.27 -29.00
N VAL A 200 42.41 -20.55 -29.90
CA VAL A 200 43.88 -20.55 -30.01
C VAL A 200 44.54 -19.87 -28.80
N ARG A 201 43.86 -18.91 -28.17
CA ARG A 201 44.38 -18.16 -27.02
C ARG A 201 44.20 -18.91 -25.68
N LEU A 202 43.22 -19.81 -25.59
CA LEU A 202 42.90 -20.53 -24.34
C LEU A 202 43.81 -21.74 -24.03
N LEU A 203 44.62 -22.23 -24.98
CA LEU A 203 45.55 -23.34 -24.73
C LEU A 203 46.82 -22.96 -23.93
N ARG A 204 46.99 -21.71 -23.50
CA ARG A 204 48.20 -21.24 -22.78
C ARG A 204 47.99 -20.76 -21.34
N SER A 205 46.83 -20.97 -20.73
CA SER A 205 46.59 -20.48 -19.36
C SER A 205 46.12 -21.60 -18.45
N SER A 206 47.07 -22.19 -17.71
CA SER A 206 46.80 -23.10 -16.61
C SER A 206 46.28 -22.29 -15.41
N GLN A 207 45.08 -22.60 -14.92
CA GLN A 207 44.45 -21.90 -13.81
C GLN A 207 44.62 -22.68 -12.52
N LYS A 208 45.29 -22.06 -11.55
CA LYS A 208 45.42 -22.51 -10.16
C LYS A 208 44.10 -22.25 -9.42
N VAL A 209 43.52 -23.30 -8.83
CA VAL A 209 42.25 -23.25 -8.10
C VAL A 209 42.46 -22.62 -6.72
N THR A 210 41.62 -21.64 -6.35
CA THR A 210 41.58 -21.01 -5.02
C THR A 210 40.36 -21.53 -4.28
N PRO A 211 40.46 -21.96 -3.00
CA PRO A 211 39.34 -22.53 -2.28
C PRO A 211 38.28 -21.47 -1.90
N GLN A 212 37.02 -21.87 -1.98
CA GLN A 212 35.83 -21.07 -1.76
C GLN A 212 35.54 -20.92 -0.26
N LEU A 213 35.47 -19.67 0.21
CA LEU A 213 35.20 -19.33 1.61
C LEU A 213 33.71 -19.56 1.92
N ILE A 214 33.43 -20.36 2.95
CA ILE A 214 32.08 -20.54 3.51
C ILE A 214 31.82 -19.39 4.48
N LEU A 215 30.82 -18.57 4.20
CA LEU A 215 30.39 -17.49 5.10
C LEU A 215 29.41 -18.04 6.14
N THR A 216 29.82 -17.97 7.41
CA THR A 216 29.01 -18.28 8.59
C THR A 216 28.04 -17.11 8.86
N PRO A 217 26.76 -17.37 9.24
CA PRO A 217 25.81 -16.30 9.54
C PRO A 217 26.29 -15.47 10.73
N THR A 218 26.34 -14.15 10.55
CA THR A 218 26.66 -13.18 11.59
C THR A 218 25.42 -12.99 12.48
N PRO A 219 25.55 -13.00 13.82
CA PRO A 219 24.41 -12.77 14.71
C PRO A 219 23.85 -11.35 14.52
N THR A 220 22.54 -11.27 14.27
CA THR A 220 21.80 -10.01 14.23
C THR A 220 21.81 -9.37 15.62
N PRO A 221 22.20 -8.08 15.77
CA PRO A 221 22.22 -7.43 17.07
C PRO A 221 20.81 -7.36 17.67
N THR A 222 20.70 -7.74 18.94
CA THR A 222 19.47 -7.58 19.73
C THR A 222 19.16 -6.08 19.87
N PRO A 223 17.91 -5.63 19.61
CA PRO A 223 17.55 -4.22 19.77
C PRO A 223 17.80 -3.74 21.21
N ALA A 224 18.38 -2.54 21.35
CA ALA A 224 18.55 -1.91 22.66
C ALA A 224 17.19 -1.64 23.33
N PRO A 225 17.09 -1.72 24.66
CA PRO A 225 15.86 -1.44 25.39
C PRO A 225 15.45 0.04 25.24
N ILE A 226 14.15 0.29 25.06
CA ILE A 226 13.59 1.64 24.97
C ILE A 226 13.50 2.26 26.38
N VAL A 227 14.02 3.48 26.54
CA VAL A 227 14.05 4.20 27.82
C VAL A 227 13.19 5.48 27.75
N ARG A 228 12.24 5.64 28.68
CA ARG A 228 11.26 6.76 28.70
C ARG A 228 11.91 8.15 28.69
N SER A 229 12.97 8.33 29.48
CA SER A 229 13.66 9.61 29.64
C SER A 229 14.37 10.10 28.39
N GLU A 230 14.66 9.20 27.44
CA GLU A 230 15.34 9.51 26.19
C GLU A 230 14.37 9.86 25.06
N LEU A 231 13.08 9.54 25.22
CA LEU A 231 12.07 9.78 24.20
C LEU A 231 11.54 11.22 24.23
N LYS A 232 11.54 11.88 23.08
CA LYS A 232 10.88 13.18 22.86
C LYS A 232 9.45 12.95 22.43
N ILE A 233 8.48 13.27 23.29
CA ILE A 233 7.06 13.06 23.01
C ILE A 233 6.36 14.40 22.80
N GLU A 234 5.54 14.51 21.75
CA GLU A 234 4.64 15.64 21.56
C GLU A 234 3.20 15.21 21.81
N VAL A 235 2.46 15.95 22.64
CA VAL A 235 1.04 15.71 22.91
C VAL A 235 0.18 16.71 22.15
N GLN A 236 -0.70 16.24 21.29
CA GLN A 236 -1.56 17.07 20.46
C GLN A 236 -3.02 17.03 20.93
N ASN A 237 -3.67 18.19 20.92
CA ASN A 237 -5.12 18.29 21.13
C ASN A 237 -5.86 18.10 19.80
N GLY A 238 -6.51 16.95 19.64
CA GLY A 238 -7.35 16.63 18.48
C GLY A 238 -8.85 16.68 18.77
N SER A 239 -9.28 17.18 19.93
CA SER A 239 -10.70 17.24 20.35
C SER A 239 -11.30 18.64 20.35
N GLY A 240 -10.46 19.68 20.30
CA GLY A 240 -10.86 21.07 20.53
C GLY A 240 -11.09 21.43 22.00
N VAL A 241 -10.99 20.48 22.94
CA VAL A 241 -11.19 20.74 24.39
C VAL A 241 -9.97 21.44 24.98
N VAL A 242 -10.18 22.65 25.51
CA VAL A 242 -9.11 23.47 26.10
C VAL A 242 -8.41 22.70 27.23
N GLY A 243 -7.07 22.67 27.18
CA GLY A 243 -6.23 22.06 28.21
C GLY A 243 -6.07 20.53 28.12
N LEU A 244 -6.68 19.86 27.14
CA LEU A 244 -6.57 18.39 27.01
C LEU A 244 -5.12 17.92 26.77
N ALA A 245 -4.39 18.57 25.87
CA ALA A 245 -2.98 18.25 25.62
C ALA A 245 -2.10 18.47 26.86
N GLY A 246 -2.40 19.50 27.66
CA GLY A 246 -1.70 19.76 28.93
C GLY A 246 -1.89 18.63 29.94
N LYS A 247 -3.10 18.07 30.05
CA LYS A 247 -3.36 16.89 30.88
C LYS A 247 -2.58 15.67 30.39
N GLY A 248 -2.54 15.44 29.08
CA GLY A 248 -1.75 14.33 28.52
C GLY A 248 -0.26 14.48 28.71
N LYS A 249 0.26 15.70 28.61
CA LYS A 249 1.65 16.00 28.96
C LYS A 249 1.94 15.59 30.41
N LYS A 250 1.10 16.01 31.35
CA LYS A 250 1.28 15.69 32.77
C LYS A 250 1.26 14.17 33.02
N THR A 251 0.34 13.45 32.37
CA THR A 251 0.27 11.99 32.45
C THR A 251 1.57 11.31 32.00
N LEU A 252 2.16 11.74 30.88
CA LEU A 252 3.42 11.18 30.40
C LEU A 252 4.60 11.57 31.31
N GLU A 253 4.65 12.79 31.80
CA GLU A 253 5.67 13.20 32.77
C GLU A 253 5.62 12.34 34.05
N ASP A 254 4.42 12.08 34.56
CA ASP A 254 4.22 11.22 35.75
C ASP A 254 4.63 9.76 35.50
N LEU A 255 4.67 9.31 34.24
CA LEU A 255 5.17 7.99 33.83
C LEU A 255 6.69 7.95 33.62
N GLY A 256 7.38 9.08 33.71
CA GLY A 256 8.84 9.19 33.61
C GLY A 256 9.38 9.68 32.26
N TYR A 257 8.53 10.24 31.41
CA TYR A 257 8.97 10.92 30.18
C TYR A 257 9.42 12.35 30.51
N ILE A 258 10.64 12.73 30.10
CA ILE A 258 11.22 14.04 30.48
C ILE A 258 10.97 15.09 29.39
N ALA A 259 11.08 14.72 28.12
CA ALA A 259 10.99 15.67 27.00
C ALA A 259 9.57 15.65 26.38
N VAL A 260 8.59 16.20 27.11
CA VAL A 260 7.18 16.24 26.65
C VAL A 260 6.74 17.66 26.28
N THR A 261 6.31 17.85 25.03
CA THR A 261 5.76 19.12 24.51
C THR A 261 4.26 19.01 24.23
N THR A 262 3.60 20.14 24.01
CA THR A 262 2.17 20.19 23.66
C THR A 262 1.93 21.00 22.40
N ALA A 263 1.02 20.56 21.54
CA ALA A 263 0.58 21.26 20.34
C ALA A 263 -0.91 21.02 20.05
N ASN A 264 -1.43 21.62 18.98
CA ASN A 264 -2.74 21.25 18.42
C ASN A 264 -2.53 20.22 17.33
N ALA A 265 -3.51 19.32 17.14
CA ALA A 265 -3.52 18.46 15.96
C ALA A 265 -3.87 19.26 14.71
N ASP A 266 -3.74 18.62 13.54
CA ASP A 266 -4.10 19.19 12.24
C ASP A 266 -5.61 19.45 12.08
N ASN A 267 -6.45 18.72 12.83
CA ASN A 267 -7.88 18.95 12.93
C ASN A 267 -8.43 18.52 14.32
N TYR A 268 -9.72 18.76 14.56
CA TYR A 268 -10.39 18.44 15.83
C TYR A 268 -11.38 17.27 15.74
N GLU A 269 -11.30 16.47 14.69
CA GLU A 269 -12.23 15.36 14.44
C GLU A 269 -11.71 14.01 14.97
N TYR A 270 -10.55 14.01 15.64
CA TYR A 270 -9.98 12.81 16.22
C TYR A 270 -10.90 12.26 17.31
N THR A 271 -11.05 10.94 17.36
CA THR A 271 -11.76 10.22 18.42
C THR A 271 -10.80 9.24 19.11
N GLY A 272 -10.89 9.16 20.44
CA GLY A 272 -9.99 8.31 21.25
C GLY A 272 -8.54 8.80 21.33
N VAL A 273 -7.56 7.89 21.34
CA VAL A 273 -6.13 8.23 21.49
C VAL A 273 -5.32 7.65 20.34
N THR A 274 -4.63 8.49 19.58
CA THR A 274 -3.74 8.05 18.49
C THR A 274 -2.28 8.28 18.88
N VAL A 275 -1.41 7.28 18.69
CA VAL A 275 0.02 7.38 19.01
C VAL A 275 0.84 7.13 17.76
N LYS A 276 1.46 8.17 17.22
CA LYS A 276 2.39 8.06 16.09
C LYS A 276 3.81 7.90 16.63
N GLY A 277 4.62 6.95 16.13
CA GLY A 277 6.01 6.78 16.58
C GLY A 277 6.99 6.76 15.40
N LYS A 278 8.26 7.15 15.62
CA LYS A 278 9.33 7.00 14.62
C LYS A 278 9.57 5.54 14.24
N THR A 279 9.35 4.63 15.20
CA THR A 279 9.36 3.19 14.98
C THR A 279 8.11 2.58 15.60
N THR A 280 7.70 1.41 15.09
CA THR A 280 6.59 0.63 15.65
C THR A 280 6.83 0.26 17.11
N ALA A 281 8.10 -0.01 17.48
CA ALA A 281 8.48 -0.35 18.85
C ALA A 281 8.23 0.82 19.82
N ILE A 282 8.60 2.06 19.44
CA ILE A 282 8.35 3.27 20.23
C ILE A 282 6.83 3.52 20.34
N ALA A 283 6.09 3.43 19.22
CA ALA A 283 4.64 3.62 19.24
C ALA A 283 3.96 2.62 20.20
N THR A 284 4.32 1.34 20.12
CA THR A 284 3.76 0.28 20.96
C THR A 284 4.10 0.48 22.43
N PHE A 285 5.35 0.89 22.71
CA PHE A 285 5.83 1.17 24.05
C PHE A 285 5.03 2.31 24.71
N VAL A 286 4.85 3.43 23.99
CA VAL A 286 4.07 4.59 24.49
C VAL A 286 2.59 4.23 24.66
N VAL A 287 2.00 3.45 23.74
CA VAL A 287 0.61 2.97 23.88
C VAL A 287 0.45 2.14 25.16
N ALA A 288 1.35 1.21 25.43
CA ALA A 288 1.29 0.36 26.62
C ALA A 288 1.32 1.16 27.92
N ASP A 289 2.12 2.23 27.96
CA ASP A 289 2.25 3.12 29.12
C ASP A 289 0.96 3.91 29.40
N ILE A 290 0.31 4.44 28.37
CA ILE A 290 -0.86 5.33 28.56
C ILE A 290 -2.21 4.60 28.58
N LYS A 291 -2.23 3.33 28.19
CA LYS A 291 -3.46 2.52 28.06
C LYS A 291 -4.26 2.40 29.36
N ASN A 292 -3.58 2.35 30.50
CA ASN A 292 -4.24 2.26 31.81
C ASN A 292 -4.89 3.59 32.23
N THR A 293 -4.37 4.72 31.73
CA THR A 293 -4.88 6.06 32.05
C THR A 293 -6.05 6.44 31.14
N TYR A 294 -5.97 6.12 29.85
CA TYR A 294 -7.03 6.41 28.89
C TYR A 294 -7.85 5.16 28.58
N LYS A 295 -9.03 5.05 29.19
CA LYS A 295 -10.02 3.99 28.91
C LYS A 295 -10.73 4.22 27.56
N THR A 296 -9.96 4.33 26.47
CA THR A 296 -10.48 4.46 25.11
C THR A 296 -10.42 3.13 24.37
N THR A 297 -11.34 2.92 23.42
CA THR A 297 -11.46 1.70 22.61
C THR A 297 -10.60 1.75 21.34
N THR A 298 -10.00 2.89 21.00
CA THR A 298 -9.23 3.08 19.77
C THR A 298 -7.81 3.57 20.06
N PHE A 299 -6.83 2.74 19.73
CA PHE A 299 -5.41 3.09 19.64
C PHE A 299 -4.95 2.86 18.20
N SER A 300 -4.49 3.91 17.52
CA SER A 300 -3.89 3.81 16.18
C SER A 300 -2.41 4.13 16.26
N SER A 301 -1.58 3.31 15.59
CA SER A 301 -0.16 3.58 15.41
C SER A 301 0.16 3.90 13.96
N THR A 302 0.73 5.08 13.74
CA THR A 302 1.21 5.52 12.42
C THR A 302 2.66 5.98 12.55
N PHE A 303 3.38 6.07 11.44
CA PHE A 303 4.76 6.55 11.47
C PHE A 303 4.78 8.08 11.57
N VAL A 304 5.62 8.57 12.47
CA VAL A 304 6.12 9.94 12.38
C VAL A 304 7.22 9.95 11.30
N ASP A 305 7.29 11.01 10.49
CA ASP A 305 8.40 11.20 9.55
C ASP A 305 9.74 10.97 10.28
N LYS A 306 10.68 10.25 9.65
CA LYS A 306 11.97 9.91 10.28
C LYS A 306 12.76 11.16 10.67
N GLU A 307 12.52 12.26 9.96
CA GLU A 307 13.16 13.56 10.19
C GLU A 307 12.42 14.44 11.21
N ALA A 308 11.29 13.99 11.76
CA ALA A 308 10.56 14.78 12.74
C ALA A 308 11.34 14.92 14.05
N THR A 309 11.22 16.08 14.67
CA THR A 309 11.82 16.40 15.97
C THR A 309 11.37 15.45 17.10
N PRO A 310 10.06 15.14 17.28
CA PRO A 310 9.61 14.21 18.29
C PRO A 310 9.76 12.74 17.84
N ASP A 311 10.05 11.86 18.80
CA ASP A 311 10.14 10.41 18.61
C ASP A 311 8.76 9.73 18.62
N ALA A 312 7.78 10.34 19.30
CA ALA A 312 6.38 9.98 19.17
C ALA A 312 5.45 11.20 19.33
N ILE A 313 4.27 11.12 18.72
CA ILE A 313 3.19 12.10 18.82
C ILE A 313 1.95 11.39 19.38
N VAL A 314 1.40 11.91 20.48
CA VAL A 314 0.18 11.40 21.12
C VAL A 314 -0.96 12.39 20.87
N ILE A 315 -1.93 12.02 20.03
CA ILE A 315 -3.10 12.84 19.71
C ILE A 315 -4.27 12.40 20.58
N LEU A 316 -4.81 13.34 21.36
CA LEU A 316 -5.97 13.13 22.21
C LEU A 316 -7.23 13.67 21.53
N GLY A 317 -8.10 12.76 21.10
CA GLY A 317 -9.37 13.05 20.45
C GLY A 317 -10.54 13.17 21.42
N ALA A 318 -11.72 13.48 20.87
CA ALA A 318 -12.96 13.47 21.62
C ALA A 318 -13.24 12.07 22.16
N ILE A 319 -13.61 12.01 23.44
CA ILE A 319 -14.10 10.79 24.09
C ILE A 319 -15.60 10.73 23.77
N SER A 320 -16.05 9.72 23.02
CA SER A 320 -17.49 9.56 22.77
C SER A 320 -18.24 9.56 24.10
N PRO A 321 -19.29 10.38 24.27
CA PRO A 321 -20.14 10.26 25.44
C PRO A 321 -20.71 8.85 25.44
N MET A 322 -20.45 8.08 26.51
CA MET A 322 -21.29 6.92 26.81
C MET A 322 -22.72 7.47 26.85
N THR A 323 -23.55 7.00 25.93
CA THR A 323 -24.98 7.31 25.86
C THR A 323 -25.57 7.14 27.26
N SER A 324 -25.96 8.24 27.89
CA SER A 324 -26.78 8.22 29.09
C SER A 324 -28.05 7.43 28.77
N SER A 325 -28.30 6.34 29.49
CA SER A 325 -29.57 5.60 29.43
C SER A 325 -30.75 6.58 29.47
N PRO A 326 -31.81 6.35 28.68
CA PRO A 326 -32.99 7.18 28.77
C PRO A 326 -33.58 7.03 30.18
N MET A 327 -33.72 8.15 30.89
CA MET A 327 -34.57 8.17 32.08
C MET A 327 -35.99 7.89 31.62
N ILE A 328 -36.54 6.79 32.12
CA ILE A 328 -37.94 6.43 31.98
C ILE A 328 -38.73 7.45 32.81
N SER A 329 -39.60 8.20 32.13
CA SER A 329 -40.68 9.00 32.71
C SER A 329 -41.99 8.25 32.57
#